data_AF-A0A520BDT2-F1
#
_entry.id   AF-A0A520BDT2-F1
#
_cell.length_a   1.000
_cell.length_b   1.000
_cell.length_c   1.000
_cell.angle_alpha   90.00
_cell.angle_beta   90.00
_cell.angle_gamma   90.00
#
_symmetry.space_group_name_H-M   'P 1'
#
loop_
_entity.id
_entity.type
_entity.pdbx_description
1 polymer ?
#
loop_
_entity_poly.entity_id
_entity_poly.type
_entity_poly.pdbx_seq_one_letter_code
_entity_poly.pdbx_strand_id
1 'polypeptide(L)' 'MNQEITPYSGTATKKEQVASMFNNISGTYDFLNHFLSLGIDIIWRKKAIKELKSIQPSKILDVATGTGDFAF' A
#
# COMPACT_ATOMS: atom_id res chain seq x y z
N MET A 1 29.75 -5.74 -6.42
CA MET A 1 29.24 -4.45 -6.96
C MET A 1 27.76 -4.36 -6.60
N ASN A 2 27.32 -3.32 -5.90
CA ASN A 2 25.88 -3.09 -5.69
C ASN A 2 25.31 -2.51 -6.99
N GLN A 3 24.39 -3.22 -7.63
CA GLN A 3 23.66 -2.66 -8.76
C GLN A 3 22.61 -1.70 -8.21
N GLU A 4 22.64 -0.44 -8.66
CA GLU A 4 21.57 0.49 -8.40
C GLU A 4 20.36 0.13 -9.27
N ILE A 5 19.38 -0.54 -8.66
CA ILE A 5 18.11 -0.86 -9.31
C ILE A 5 17.24 0.40 -9.34
N THR A 6 16.91 0.87 -10.55
CA THR A 6 15.98 1.98 -10.79
C THR A 6 14.77 1.49 -11.62
N PRO A 7 13.56 2.04 -11.39
CA PRO A 7 12.36 1.62 -12.12
C PRO A 7 12.44 1.90 -13.63
N TYR A 8 13.10 3.00 -14.01
CA TYR A 8 13.21 3.44 -15.39
C TYR A 8 14.67 3.72 -15.76
N SER A 9 15.00 3.66 -17.05
CA SER A 9 16.27 4.15 -17.57
C SER A 9 16.15 5.65 -17.82
N GLY A 10 16.94 6.47 -17.12
CA GLY A 10 16.86 7.92 -17.26
C GLY A 10 17.75 8.70 -16.29
N THR A 11 17.71 10.02 -16.39
CA THR A 11 18.53 10.95 -15.59
C THR A 11 17.87 11.38 -14.27
N ALA A 12 16.58 11.11 -14.10
CA ALA A 12 15.84 11.40 -12.87
C ALA A 12 16.39 10.57 -11.70
N THR A 13 16.34 11.14 -10.50
CA THR A 13 16.78 10.43 -9.29
C THR A 13 15.91 9.20 -9.03
N LYS A 14 16.46 8.18 -8.35
CA LYS A 14 15.70 6.98 -7.98
C LYS A 14 14.39 7.31 -7.25
N LYS A 15 14.38 8.32 -6.38
CA LYS A 15 13.19 8.75 -5.64
C LYS A 15 12.09 9.26 -6.59
N GLU A 16 12.45 10.10 -7.55
CA GLU A 16 11.49 10.65 -8.53
C GLU A 16 10.92 9.53 -9.43
N GLN A 17 11.77 8.60 -9.85
CA GLN A 17 11.34 7.46 -10.65
C GLN A 17 10.38 6.54 -9.90
N VAL A 18 10.65 6.26 -8.61
CA VAL A 18 9.76 5.47 -7.76
C VAL A 18 8.42 6.19 -7.59
N ALA A 19 8.42 7.50 -7.32
CA ALA A 19 7.20 8.27 -7.20
C ALA A 19 6.36 8.25 -8.50
N SER A 20 7.01 8.41 -9.66
CA SER A 20 6.34 8.34 -10.96
C SER A 20 5.77 6.95 -11.24
N MET A 21 6.51 5.88 -10.92
CA MET A 21 6.04 4.50 -11.04
C MET A 21 4.77 4.28 -10.21
N PHE A 22 4.78 4.69 -8.94
CA PHE A 22 3.60 4.57 -8.07
C PHE A 22 2.42 5.40 -8.57
N ASN A 23 2.65 6.63 -9.04
CA ASN A 23 1.59 7.46 -9.60
C ASN A 23 0.90 6.76 -10.79
N ASN A 24 1.67 6.11 -11.66
CA ASN A 24 1.13 5.44 -12.85
C ASN A 24 0.27 4.22 -12.52
N ILE A 25 0.58 3.49 -11.44
CA ILE A 25 -0.16 2.28 -11.06
C ILE A 25 -1.27 2.54 -10.03
N SER A 26 -1.25 3.70 -9.37
CA SER A 26 -2.13 4.03 -8.24
C SER A 26 -3.61 3.78 -8.52
N GLY A 27 -4.11 4.13 -9.71
CA GLY A 27 -5.52 3.94 -10.09
C GLY A 27 -5.98 2.49 -10.22
N THR A 28 -5.06 1.52 -10.28
CA THR A 28 -5.38 0.08 -10.34
C THR A 28 -4.83 -0.71 -9.15
N TYR A 29 -4.12 -0.04 -8.25
CA TYR A 29 -3.32 -0.68 -7.21
C TYR A 29 -4.19 -1.50 -6.24
N ASP A 30 -5.31 -0.92 -5.78
CA ASP A 30 -6.22 -1.60 -4.86
C ASP A 30 -6.91 -2.79 -5.54
N PHE A 31 -7.36 -2.60 -6.79
CA PHE A 31 -7.92 -3.69 -7.60
C PHE A 31 -6.93 -4.85 -7.74
N LEU A 32 -5.66 -4.56 -8.09
CA LEU A 32 -4.62 -5.58 -8.22
C LEU A 32 -4.33 -6.26 -6.88
N ASN A 33 -4.29 -5.54 -5.75
CA ASN A 33 -4.07 -6.14 -4.44
C ASN A 33 -5.16 -7.13 -4.06
N HIS A 34 -6.43 -6.76 -4.24
CA HIS A 34 -7.55 -7.66 -3.99
C HIS A 34 -7.54 -8.84 -4.94
N PHE A 35 -7.31 -8.60 -6.24
CA PHE A 35 -7.34 -9.65 -7.25
C PHE A 35 -6.20 -10.65 -7.07
N LEU A 36 -4.97 -10.17 -6.93
CA LEU A 36 -3.77 -11.02 -6.79
C LEU A 36 -3.76 -11.77 -5.45
N SER A 37 -4.36 -11.20 -4.40
CA SER A 37 -4.53 -11.90 -3.13
C SER A 37 -5.76 -12.82 -3.09
N LEU A 38 -6.57 -12.86 -4.16
CA LEU A 38 -7.87 -13.54 -4.18
C LEU A 38 -8.78 -13.09 -3.03
N GLY A 39 -8.68 -11.82 -2.64
CA GLY A 39 -9.44 -11.20 -1.54
C GLY A 39 -8.98 -11.61 -0.13
N ILE A 40 -7.87 -12.33 0.00
CA ILE A 40 -7.32 -12.72 1.30
C ILE A 40 -6.93 -11.48 2.11
N ASP A 41 -6.40 -10.45 1.44
CA ASP A 41 -6.00 -9.19 2.06
C ASP A 41 -7.14 -8.55 2.86
N ILE A 42 -8.38 -8.55 2.34
CA ILE A 42 -9.59 -8.06 3.01
C ILE A 42 -9.84 -8.82 4.32
N ILE A 43 -9.62 -10.13 4.34
CA ILE A 43 -9.80 -10.95 5.54
C ILE A 43 -8.80 -10.53 6.62
N TRP A 44 -7.54 -10.29 6.24
CA TRP A 44 -6.51 -9.82 7.17
C TRP A 44 -6.83 -8.43 7.74
N ARG A 45 -7.32 -7.48 6.93
CA ARG A 45 -7.72 -6.15 7.43
C ARG A 45 -8.83 -6.26 8.47
N LYS A 46 -9.88 -7.03 8.17
CA LYS A 46 -11.00 -7.28 9.10
C LYS A 46 -10.54 -7.92 10.40
N LYS A 47 -9.62 -8.89 10.32
CA LYS A 47 -9.05 -9.53 11.50
C LYS A 47 -8.27 -8.52 12.34
N ALA A 48 -7.40 -7.72 11.74
CA ALA A 48 -6.63 -6.70 12.45
C ALA A 48 -7.54 -5.70 13.18
N ILE A 49 -8.60 -5.19 12.54
CA ILE A 49 -9.59 -4.31 13.20
C ILE A 49 -10.31 -5.04 14.34
N LYS A 50 -10.64 -6.33 14.17
CA LYS A 50 -11.30 -7.13 15.20
C LYS A 50 -10.44 -7.26 16.46
N GLU A 51 -9.12 -7.43 16.32
CA GLU A 51 -8.20 -7.48 17.47
C GLU A 51 -8.21 -6.17 18.27
N LEU A 52 -8.42 -5.02 17.60
CA LEU A 52 -8.51 -3.71 18.25
C LEU A 52 -9.86 -3.43 18.93
N LYS A 53 -10.89 -4.26 18.74
CA LYS A 53 -12.22 -4.00 19.32
C LYS A 53 -12.24 -4.04 20.85
N SER A 54 -11.40 -4.87 21.45
CA SER A 54 -11.33 -5.06 22.91
C SER A 54 -10.88 -3.80 23.65
N ILE A 55 -10.02 -3.00 23.02
CA ILE A 55 -9.45 -1.78 23.61
C ILE A 55 -10.34 -0.53 23.41
N GLN A 56 -11.46 -0.66 22.67
CA GLN A 56 -12.43 0.40 22.40
C GLN A 56 -11.77 1.77 22.11
N PRO A 57 -10.92 1.86 21.08
CA PRO A 57 -10.15 3.07 20.84
C PRO A 57 -11.08 4.18 20.34
N SER A 58 -11.00 5.35 20.95
CA SER A 58 -11.77 6.53 20.52
C SER A 58 -11.18 7.19 19.27
N LYS A 59 -9.90 6.95 18.98
CA LYS A 59 -9.17 7.45 17.79
C LYS A 59 -8.17 6.39 17.32
N ILE A 60 -8.05 6.24 16.00
CA ILE A 60 -7.08 5.34 15.35
C ILE A 60 -6.30 6.17 14.32
N LEU A 61 -4.99 5.93 14.21
CA LEU A 61 -4.13 6.49 13.17
C LEU A 61 -3.55 5.34 12.35
N ASP A 62 -3.82 5.35 11.05
CA ASP A 62 -3.18 4.44 10.09
C ASP A 62 -1.93 5.13 9.51
N VAL A 63 -0.76 4.60 9.84
CA VAL A 63 0.53 5.18 9.42
C VAL A 63 0.97 4.52 8.12
N ALA A 64 1.34 5.34 7.14
CA ALA A 64 1.70 4.89 5.80
C ALA A 64 0.56 4.12 5.09
N THR A 65 -0.68 4.58 5.30
CA THR A 65 -1.94 3.98 4.79
C THR A 65 -2.03 3.83 3.26
N GLY A 66 -1.12 4.46 2.50
CA GLY A 66 -1.15 4.40 1.03
C GLY A 66 -2.41 5.05 0.47
N THR A 67 -3.18 4.28 -0.31
CA THR A 67 -4.47 4.67 -0.90
C THR A 67 -5.59 4.82 0.15
N GLY A 68 -5.39 4.35 1.38
CA GLY A 68 -6.41 4.40 2.42
C GLY A 68 -7.38 3.22 2.41
N ASP A 69 -7.23 2.25 1.51
CA ASP A 69 -8.11 1.07 1.37
C ASP A 69 -8.30 0.27 2.67
N PHE A 70 -7.37 0.39 3.63
CA PHE A 70 -7.51 -0.25 4.94
C PHE A 70 -8.57 0.39 5.83
N ALA A 71 -8.80 1.69 5.68
CA ALA A 71 -9.68 2.48 6.54
C ALA A 71 -11.12 2.58 6.04
N PHE A 72 -11.37 2.31 4.76
CA PHE A 72 -12.68 2.43 4.11
C PHE A 72 -13.48 1.12 4.09
#